data_AF-A0AAV6JEQ3-F1
#
_entry.id   AF-A0AAV6JEQ3-F1
#
_cell.length_a   1.000
_cell.length_b   1.000
_cell.length_c   1.000
_cell.angle_alpha   90.00
_cell.angle_beta   90.00
_cell.angle_gamma   90.00
#
_symmetry.space_group_name_H-M   'P 1'
#
loop_
_entity.id
_entity.type
_entity.pdbx_description
1 polymer ?
#
loop_
_entity_poly.entity_id
_entity_poly.type
_entity_poly.pdbx_seq_one_letter_code
_entity_poly.pdbx_strand_id
1 'polypeptide(L)'
;MAETVTGTAATNRYAVVTGANKGIGFEICRQLASNGITVVLTARDEKRGTEALEKLKGSGLTDLVVFHQLDVANPSSIASLADFVKTQFGKLDILVNNAGITGAVMNWDAFNASGAAATTSKTWNQINWNELMTQTYEWAPECLETNYYGAKRMIEAFLPLLQLSDSPRIVNVTSSMGKLKFIPSERVKGLLNDAETLTEDTIDELLNEFLQDFKENSLQTKGWPTFFSAYTVSKAAMNAYTRILAKKYPTFRINYVCPGYVKTNINNNTGRCSVEEGAEHPVRLALLPDDGPTGVFFVQKEVSSFVEYAVVTGANKGLGFEICRQLASNGITVVLTARDEKRGTESLEKLKGSGLSDLVVFHQLDVANPSSIASLADFVKTQFGKLDILVNNAGIVGAIIDWDAAAAGNIPSERVKGLLNDAETLTEDKIDELLNEFLEDFKENSLESKGAEHPVRLAMLPDDGPSGVFFVQKEVASFVG
;
A
#
# COMPACT_ATOMS: atom_id res chain seq x y z
N MET A 1 53.40 18.02 16.23
CA MET A 1 52.11 18.27 16.89
C MET A 1 51.16 17.22 16.38
N ALA A 2 50.72 16.30 17.23
CA ALA A 2 49.74 15.29 16.87
C ALA A 2 48.36 15.93 17.05
N GLU A 3 47.60 16.08 15.97
CA GLU A 3 46.19 16.43 16.04
C GLU A 3 45.43 15.20 16.54
N THR A 4 45.05 15.25 17.81
CA THR A 4 44.00 14.39 18.37
C THR A 4 42.69 14.72 17.68
N VAL A 5 42.24 13.83 16.80
CA VAL A 5 40.86 13.75 16.35
C VAL A 5 40.01 13.40 17.57
N THR A 6 39.33 14.38 18.15
CA THR A 6 38.30 14.17 19.17
C THR A 6 37.11 13.52 18.47
N GLY A 7 37.02 12.20 18.53
CA GLY A 7 35.80 11.48 18.17
C GLY A 7 34.65 12.04 19.00
N THR A 8 33.60 12.52 18.34
CA THR A 8 32.32 12.83 18.98
C THR A 8 31.87 11.59 19.74
N ALA A 9 31.71 11.69 21.05
CA ALA A 9 31.13 10.60 21.85
C ALA A 9 29.79 10.21 21.21
N ALA A 10 29.63 8.94 20.82
CA ALA A 10 28.39 8.45 20.26
C ALA A 10 27.28 8.69 21.30
N THR A 11 26.34 9.58 20.99
CA THR A 11 25.21 9.88 21.87
C THR A 11 24.29 8.65 21.90
N ASN A 12 24.07 8.08 23.08
CA ASN A 12 23.12 6.97 23.24
C ASN A 12 21.74 7.37 22.70
N ARG A 13 21.13 6.48 21.93
CA ARG A 13 19.76 6.62 21.43
C ARG A 13 18.81 5.77 22.26
N TYR A 14 17.62 6.31 22.51
CA TYR A 14 16.59 5.69 23.35
C TYR A 14 15.33 5.41 22.55
N ALA A 15 14.78 4.20 22.70
CA ALA A 15 13.57 3.76 22.03
C ALA A 15 12.50 3.28 23.02
N VAL A 16 11.23 3.53 22.72
CA VAL A 16 10.07 2.92 23.39
C VAL A 16 9.33 2.07 22.38
N VAL A 17 9.05 0.81 22.72
CA VAL A 17 8.28 -0.11 21.87
C VAL A 17 7.03 -0.57 22.62
N THR A 18 5.85 -0.26 22.07
CA THR A 18 4.57 -0.65 22.68
C THR A 18 4.20 -2.11 22.40
N GLY A 19 3.69 -2.84 23.39
CA GLY A 19 3.22 -4.22 23.21
C GLY A 19 4.32 -5.22 22.84
N ALA A 20 5.47 -5.12 23.52
CA ALA A 20 6.73 -5.76 23.16
C ALA A 20 7.05 -7.04 23.95
N ASN A 21 6.11 -7.62 24.70
CA ASN A 21 6.36 -8.89 25.39
C ASN A 21 6.32 -10.14 24.49
N LYS A 22 5.89 -10.02 23.23
CA LYS A 22 5.75 -11.14 22.28
C LYS A 22 5.74 -10.66 20.83
N GLY A 23 5.89 -11.61 19.90
CA GLY A 23 5.71 -11.38 18.46
C GLY A 23 6.61 -10.26 17.94
N ILE A 24 6.07 -9.46 17.02
CA ILE A 24 6.82 -8.40 16.32
C ILE A 24 7.45 -7.41 17.31
N GLY A 25 6.72 -6.95 18.33
CA GLY A 25 7.23 -5.98 19.30
C GLY A 25 8.44 -6.47 20.08
N PHE A 26 8.44 -7.74 20.49
CA PHE A 26 9.59 -8.37 21.17
C PHE A 26 10.84 -8.37 20.29
N GLU A 27 10.65 -8.72 19.02
CA GLU A 27 11.74 -8.82 18.06
C GLU A 27 12.24 -7.44 17.60
N ILE A 28 11.37 -6.43 17.53
CA ILE A 28 11.78 -5.03 17.37
C ILE A 28 12.72 -4.63 18.51
N CYS A 29 12.39 -4.94 19.77
CA CYS A 29 13.29 -4.65 20.89
C CYS A 29 14.65 -5.33 20.72
N ARG A 30 14.66 -6.61 20.33
CA ARG A 30 15.90 -7.36 20.09
C ARG A 30 16.76 -6.72 19.01
N GLN A 31 16.18 -6.38 17.87
CA GLN A 31 16.91 -5.83 16.73
C GLN A 31 17.39 -4.39 16.99
N LEU A 32 16.58 -3.53 17.61
CA LEU A 32 17.02 -2.18 17.99
C LEU A 32 18.17 -2.24 19.01
N ALA A 33 18.05 -3.07 20.04
CA ALA A 33 19.12 -3.26 21.01
C ALA A 33 20.39 -3.84 20.39
N SER A 34 20.26 -4.75 19.41
CA SER A 34 21.41 -5.26 18.65
C SER A 34 22.10 -4.18 17.81
N ASN A 35 21.42 -3.07 17.52
CA ASN A 35 21.98 -1.87 16.88
C ASN A 35 22.48 -0.84 17.90
N GLY A 36 22.68 -1.21 19.17
CA GLY A 36 23.23 -0.34 20.21
C GLY A 36 22.24 0.68 20.79
N ILE A 37 20.94 0.54 20.51
CA ILE A 37 19.90 1.44 21.04
C ILE A 37 19.43 0.92 22.39
N THR A 38 19.29 1.80 23.39
CA THR A 38 18.65 1.45 24.65
C THR A 38 17.13 1.44 24.47
N VAL A 39 16.49 0.30 24.71
CA VAL A 39 15.07 0.07 24.43
C VAL A 39 14.27 -0.13 25.71
N VAL A 40 13.17 0.61 25.85
CA VAL A 40 12.13 0.34 26.82
C VAL A 40 11.13 -0.65 26.21
N LEU A 41 11.23 -1.90 26.64
CA LEU A 41 10.26 -2.95 26.37
C LEU A 41 9.03 -2.70 27.25
N THR A 42 7.85 -2.69 26.64
CA THR A 42 6.61 -2.46 27.39
C THR A 42 5.57 -3.55 27.20
N ALA A 43 4.76 -3.77 28.24
CA ALA A 43 3.64 -4.69 28.19
C ALA A 43 2.61 -4.37 29.28
N ARG A 44 1.36 -4.74 29.03
CA ARG A 44 0.25 -4.55 29.98
C ARG A 44 0.42 -5.37 31.25
N ASP A 45 0.87 -6.61 31.08
CA ASP A 45 1.06 -7.59 32.15
C ASP A 45 2.52 -7.61 32.59
N GLU A 46 2.78 -7.27 33.86
CA GLU A 46 4.13 -7.14 34.41
C GLU A 46 4.92 -8.45 34.36
N LYS A 47 4.25 -9.57 34.63
CA LYS A 47 4.88 -10.89 34.62
C LYS A 47 5.39 -11.23 33.22
N ARG A 48 4.53 -11.13 32.20
CA ARG A 48 4.89 -11.37 30.80
C ARG A 48 5.95 -10.38 30.31
N GLY A 49 5.91 -9.14 30.76
CA GLY A 49 6.92 -8.12 30.46
C GLY A 49 8.29 -8.48 31.03
N THR A 50 8.33 -8.89 32.30
CA THR A 50 9.56 -9.33 32.98
C THR A 50 10.13 -10.60 32.35
N GLU A 51 9.29 -11.59 32.04
CA GLU A 51 9.70 -12.81 31.33
C GLU A 51 10.30 -12.50 29.95
N ALA A 52 9.74 -11.51 29.23
CA ALA A 52 10.29 -11.07 27.95
C ALA A 52 11.64 -10.37 28.12
N LEU A 53 11.78 -9.51 29.14
CA LEU A 53 13.05 -8.86 29.46
C LEU A 53 14.15 -9.90 29.73
N GLU A 54 13.90 -10.89 30.57
CA GLU A 54 14.89 -11.91 30.91
C GLU A 54 15.33 -12.75 29.69
N LYS A 55 14.42 -13.02 28.74
CA LYS A 55 14.79 -13.66 27.46
C LYS A 55 15.76 -12.83 26.63
N LEU A 56 15.58 -11.50 26.59
CA LEU A 56 16.47 -10.60 25.86
C LEU A 56 17.83 -10.45 26.56
N LYS A 57 17.85 -10.38 27.90
CA LYS A 57 19.10 -10.38 28.68
C LYS A 57 19.91 -11.66 28.43
N GLY A 58 19.25 -12.82 28.38
CA GLY A 58 19.88 -14.10 28.03
C GLY A 58 20.51 -14.14 26.63
N SER A 59 20.20 -13.17 25.76
CA SER A 59 20.74 -13.02 24.40
C SER A 59 21.93 -12.05 24.32
N GLY A 60 22.48 -11.60 25.45
CA GLY A 60 23.63 -10.69 25.50
C GLY A 60 23.28 -9.20 25.38
N LEU A 61 22.00 -8.83 25.48
CA LEU A 61 21.50 -7.45 25.36
C LEU A 61 21.20 -6.82 26.73
N THR A 62 21.87 -7.29 27.79
CA THR A 62 21.46 -7.07 29.19
C THR A 62 21.35 -5.61 29.60
N ASP A 63 22.26 -4.77 29.10
CA ASP A 63 22.34 -3.35 29.49
C ASP A 63 21.57 -2.42 28.53
N LEU A 64 20.99 -2.98 27.46
CA LEU A 64 20.32 -2.21 26.40
C LEU A 64 18.81 -2.36 26.42
N VAL A 65 18.24 -3.21 27.27
CA VAL A 65 16.79 -3.37 27.38
C VAL A 65 16.34 -3.19 28.82
N VAL A 66 15.35 -2.33 29.02
CA VAL A 66 14.67 -2.14 30.30
C VAL A 66 13.18 -2.41 30.13
N PHE A 67 12.52 -2.89 31.18
CA PHE A 67 11.08 -3.11 31.17
C PHE A 67 10.35 -1.97 31.90
N HIS A 68 9.22 -1.56 31.36
CA HIS A 68 8.23 -0.75 32.07
C HIS A 68 6.81 -1.18 31.70
N GLN A 69 5.93 -1.27 32.70
CA GLN A 69 4.52 -1.62 32.50
C GLN A 69 3.84 -0.54 31.65
N LEU A 70 3.02 -0.95 30.68
CA LEU A 70 2.25 -0.03 29.83
C LEU A 70 0.94 -0.65 29.39
N ASP A 71 -0.15 0.03 29.73
CA ASP A 71 -1.42 -0.09 29.03
C ASP A 71 -1.71 1.17 28.22
N VAL A 72 -1.67 1.05 26.89
CA VAL A 72 -1.93 2.15 25.95
C VAL A 72 -3.38 2.64 26.01
N ALA A 73 -4.29 1.85 26.58
CA ALA A 73 -5.67 2.29 26.84
C ALA A 73 -5.81 3.11 28.14
N ASN A 74 -4.77 3.19 28.98
CA ASN A 74 -4.82 3.87 30.27
C ASN A 74 -3.91 5.11 30.29
N PRO A 75 -4.48 6.34 30.30
CA PRO A 75 -3.71 7.59 30.33
C PRO A 75 -2.70 7.69 31.48
N SER A 76 -3.02 7.17 32.68
CA SER A 76 -2.10 7.19 33.82
C SER A 76 -0.90 6.27 33.61
N SER A 77 -1.10 5.13 32.93
CA SER A 77 -0.01 4.22 32.57
C SER A 77 0.94 4.85 31.55
N ILE A 78 0.39 5.56 30.55
CA ILE A 78 1.18 6.33 29.57
C ILE A 78 1.99 7.42 30.26
N ALA A 79 1.37 8.21 31.15
CA ALA A 79 2.03 9.27 31.90
C ALA A 79 3.19 8.73 32.75
N SER A 80 2.96 7.63 33.47
CA SER A 80 3.99 6.96 34.26
C SER A 80 5.20 6.55 33.40
N LEU A 81 4.97 6.03 32.19
CA LEU A 81 6.06 5.66 31.29
C LEU A 81 6.80 6.90 30.76
N ALA A 82 6.09 7.98 30.41
CA ALA A 82 6.71 9.21 29.95
C ALA A 82 7.60 9.83 31.05
N ASP A 83 7.12 9.86 32.29
CA ASP A 83 7.90 10.33 33.45
C ASP A 83 9.13 9.45 33.72
N PHE A 84 8.98 8.12 33.57
CA PHE A 84 10.11 7.20 33.65
C PHE A 84 11.17 7.51 32.59
N VAL A 85 10.79 7.62 31.31
CA VAL A 85 11.73 7.92 30.22
C VAL A 85 12.40 9.28 30.41
N LYS A 86 11.63 10.30 30.80
CA LYS A 86 12.16 11.62 31.15
C LYS A 86 13.20 11.56 32.26
N THR A 87 12.91 10.81 33.33
CA THR A 87 13.78 10.72 34.51
C THR A 87 15.04 9.91 34.22
N GLN A 88 14.92 8.82 33.47
CA GLN A 88 16.04 7.90 33.21
C GLN A 88 16.94 8.38 32.07
N PHE A 89 16.36 8.98 31.03
CA PHE A 89 17.07 9.24 29.77
C PHE A 89 17.06 10.73 29.36
N GLY A 90 16.17 11.55 29.92
CA GLY A 90 16.06 12.98 29.62
C GLY A 90 15.46 13.32 28.26
N LYS A 91 15.41 12.37 27.32
CA LYS A 91 14.86 12.49 25.97
C LYS A 91 14.32 11.16 25.46
N LEU A 92 13.69 11.17 24.28
CA LEU A 92 13.38 9.97 23.51
C LEU A 92 13.78 10.19 22.06
N ASP A 93 14.42 9.22 21.41
CA ASP A 93 14.80 9.32 20.00
C ASP A 93 13.83 8.54 19.10
N ILE A 94 13.27 7.42 19.55
CA ILE A 94 12.44 6.53 18.75
C ILE A 94 11.19 6.11 19.53
N LEU A 95 10.01 6.35 18.98
CA LEU A 95 8.75 5.76 19.44
C LEU A 95 8.22 4.77 18.41
N VAL A 96 8.06 3.50 18.80
CA VAL A 96 7.44 2.47 17.97
C VAL A 96 6.06 2.09 18.54
N ASN A 97 5.01 2.57 17.89
CA ASN A 97 3.62 2.22 18.20
C ASN A 97 3.27 0.88 17.55
N ASN A 98 3.55 -0.22 18.25
CA ASN A 98 3.33 -1.59 17.80
C ASN A 98 2.09 -2.27 18.44
N ALA A 99 1.68 -1.84 19.63
CA ALA A 99 0.54 -2.43 20.32
C ALA A 99 -0.74 -2.43 19.45
N GLY A 100 -1.48 -3.53 19.47
CA GLY A 100 -2.74 -3.63 18.76
C GLY A 100 -3.49 -4.94 18.99
N ILE A 101 -4.80 -4.90 18.73
CA ILE A 101 -5.74 -6.02 18.78
C ILE A 101 -6.61 -6.06 17.52
N THR A 102 -7.22 -7.20 17.21
CA THR A 102 -8.06 -7.39 16.00
C THR A 102 -9.47 -6.86 16.11
N GLY A 103 -10.02 -6.70 17.33
CA GLY A 103 -11.44 -6.36 17.52
C GLY A 103 -12.42 -7.42 16.97
N ALA A 104 -11.92 -8.63 16.70
CA ALA A 104 -12.67 -9.74 16.12
C ALA A 104 -12.01 -11.08 16.46
N VAL A 105 -12.80 -12.14 16.50
CA VAL A 105 -12.37 -13.53 16.70
C VAL A 105 -12.64 -14.32 15.43
N MET A 106 -11.60 -14.92 14.87
CA MET A 106 -11.70 -15.80 13.71
C MET A 106 -11.99 -17.23 14.16
N ASN A 107 -12.96 -17.88 13.53
CA ASN A 107 -13.14 -19.32 13.60
C ASN A 107 -12.17 -19.99 12.61
N TRP A 108 -10.99 -20.36 13.12
CA TRP A 108 -9.93 -20.92 12.28
C TRP A 108 -10.29 -22.28 11.68
N ASP A 109 -11.11 -23.09 12.35
CA ASP A 109 -11.55 -24.37 11.81
C ASP A 109 -12.47 -24.17 10.60
N ALA A 110 -13.45 -23.28 10.73
CA ALA A 110 -14.32 -22.91 9.62
C ALA A 110 -13.53 -22.22 8.50
N PHE A 111 -12.59 -21.34 8.83
CA PHE A 111 -11.73 -20.66 7.86
C PHE A 111 -10.90 -21.66 7.05
N ASN A 112 -10.25 -22.61 7.72
CA ASN A 112 -9.45 -23.65 7.07
C ASN A 112 -10.33 -24.58 6.21
N ALA A 113 -11.52 -24.92 6.68
CA ALA A 113 -12.47 -25.76 5.95
C ALA A 113 -13.10 -25.04 4.73
N SER A 114 -13.21 -23.71 4.76
CA SER A 114 -13.84 -22.92 3.70
C SER A 114 -13.00 -22.84 2.41
N GLY A 115 -11.74 -23.27 2.44
CA GLY A 115 -10.80 -23.05 1.34
C GLY A 115 -10.38 -21.59 1.15
N ALA A 116 -10.80 -20.67 2.03
CA ALA A 116 -10.46 -19.24 1.98
C ALA A 116 -8.96 -18.99 1.87
N ALA A 117 -8.13 -19.80 2.54
CA ALA A 117 -6.67 -19.71 2.48
C ALA A 117 -6.09 -19.94 1.07
N ALA A 118 -6.80 -20.68 0.20
CA ALA A 118 -6.42 -20.98 -1.18
C ALA A 118 -7.11 -20.05 -2.21
N THR A 119 -7.96 -19.11 -1.77
CA THR A 119 -8.70 -18.23 -2.68
C THR A 119 -7.80 -17.17 -3.34
N THR A 120 -8.07 -16.89 -4.61
CA THR A 120 -7.54 -15.70 -5.30
C THR A 120 -8.53 -14.54 -5.12
N SER A 121 -8.11 -13.29 -5.41
CA SER A 121 -8.95 -12.08 -5.25
C SER A 121 -10.36 -12.18 -5.87
N LYS A 122 -10.56 -13.06 -6.86
CA LYS A 122 -11.86 -13.24 -7.55
C LYS A 122 -12.97 -13.87 -6.71
N THR A 123 -12.68 -14.59 -5.61
CA THR A 123 -13.71 -15.24 -4.77
C THR A 123 -13.79 -14.68 -3.35
N TRP A 124 -12.98 -13.68 -3.01
CA TRP A 124 -12.95 -13.05 -1.68
C TRP A 124 -14.31 -12.45 -1.27
N ASN A 125 -15.03 -11.88 -2.24
CA ASN A 125 -16.36 -11.28 -2.03
C ASN A 125 -17.49 -12.32 -1.96
N GLN A 126 -17.21 -13.59 -2.25
CA GLN A 126 -18.18 -14.70 -2.15
C GLN A 126 -18.08 -15.44 -0.81
N ILE A 127 -17.05 -15.14 0.00
CA ILE A 127 -16.89 -15.72 1.33
C ILE A 127 -17.88 -15.06 2.29
N ASN A 128 -18.73 -15.86 2.92
CA ASN A 128 -19.57 -15.38 4.00
C ASN A 128 -18.73 -15.21 5.28
N TRP A 129 -18.12 -14.04 5.42
CA TRP A 129 -17.24 -13.74 6.56
C TRP A 129 -17.95 -13.79 7.91
N ASN A 130 -19.27 -13.63 7.95
CA ASN A 130 -20.05 -13.76 9.18
C ASN A 130 -20.09 -15.19 9.73
N GLU A 131 -19.86 -16.20 8.88
CA GLU A 131 -19.75 -17.61 9.30
C GLU A 131 -18.33 -17.97 9.75
N LEU A 132 -17.32 -17.21 9.30
CA LEU A 132 -15.91 -17.47 9.59
C LEU A 132 -15.35 -16.62 10.74
N MET A 133 -16.02 -15.53 11.10
CA MET A 133 -15.50 -14.56 12.05
C MET A 133 -16.63 -13.91 12.83
N THR A 134 -16.41 -13.76 14.13
CA THR A 134 -17.26 -12.97 15.01
C THR A 134 -16.60 -11.62 15.26
N GLN A 135 -17.33 -10.55 15.03
CA GLN A 135 -16.99 -9.20 15.47
C GLN A 135 -18.25 -8.60 16.10
N THR A 136 -18.11 -7.91 17.23
CA THR A 136 -19.25 -7.32 17.95
C THR A 136 -19.00 -5.85 18.23
N TYR A 137 -20.08 -5.12 18.51
CA TYR A 137 -19.96 -3.73 18.91
C TYR A 137 -19.11 -3.58 20.18
N GLU A 138 -19.19 -4.51 21.15
CA GLU A 138 -18.44 -4.42 22.41
C GLU A 138 -16.91 -4.41 22.19
N TRP A 139 -16.42 -5.13 21.19
CA TRP A 139 -14.98 -5.18 20.86
C TRP A 139 -14.52 -4.03 19.97
N ALA A 140 -15.43 -3.33 19.31
CA ALA A 140 -15.08 -2.24 18.40
C ALA A 140 -14.46 -1.04 19.13
N PRO A 141 -15.05 -0.48 20.22
CA PRO A 141 -14.41 0.54 21.03
C PRO A 141 -13.06 0.10 21.57
N GLU A 142 -12.92 -1.11 22.12
CA GLU A 142 -11.63 -1.62 22.62
C GLU A 142 -10.55 -1.65 21.52
N CYS A 143 -10.95 -1.99 20.30
CA CYS A 143 -10.07 -2.01 19.14
C CYS A 143 -9.61 -0.60 18.75
N LEU A 144 -10.53 0.36 18.65
CA LEU A 144 -10.18 1.77 18.39
C LEU A 144 -9.32 2.35 19.52
N GLU A 145 -9.68 2.04 20.76
CA GLU A 145 -9.00 2.50 21.97
C GLU A 145 -7.55 2.04 22.02
N THR A 146 -7.29 0.79 21.65
CA THR A 146 -5.93 0.23 21.62
C THR A 146 -5.15 0.67 20.38
N ASN A 147 -5.75 0.52 19.20
CA ASN A 147 -5.03 0.62 17.92
C ASN A 147 -4.83 2.05 17.43
N TYR A 148 -5.71 2.98 17.79
CA TYR A 148 -5.68 4.37 17.36
C TYR A 148 -5.51 5.31 18.55
N TYR A 149 -6.48 5.38 19.47
CA TYR A 149 -6.43 6.37 20.56
C TYR A 149 -5.24 6.15 21.50
N GLY A 150 -4.88 4.90 21.79
CA GLY A 150 -3.70 4.57 22.58
C GLY A 150 -2.41 4.99 21.91
N ALA A 151 -2.27 4.78 20.60
CA ALA A 151 -1.12 5.27 19.83
C ALA A 151 -1.09 6.80 19.74
N LYS A 152 -2.26 7.45 19.57
CA LYS A 152 -2.41 8.92 19.59
C LYS A 152 -1.91 9.51 20.91
N ARG A 153 -2.41 9.01 22.04
CA ARG A 153 -1.97 9.46 23.38
C ARG A 153 -0.51 9.17 23.67
N MET A 154 0.02 8.03 23.21
CA MET A 154 1.46 7.75 23.30
C MET A 154 2.25 8.81 22.55
N ILE A 155 1.86 9.16 21.33
CA ILE A 155 2.54 10.21 20.56
C ILE A 155 2.47 11.56 21.29
N GLU A 156 1.29 11.97 21.75
CA GLU A 156 1.10 13.23 22.47
C GLU A 156 1.94 13.32 23.75
N ALA A 157 1.97 12.26 24.56
CA ALA A 157 2.71 12.22 25.82
C ALA A 157 4.23 12.23 25.62
N PHE A 158 4.72 11.62 24.54
CA PHE A 158 6.15 11.52 24.25
C PHE A 158 6.70 12.64 23.36
N LEU A 159 5.82 13.43 22.75
CA LEU A 159 6.22 14.52 21.86
C LEU A 159 7.21 15.50 22.51
N PRO A 160 7.04 15.96 23.78
CA PRO A 160 8.01 16.86 24.40
C PRO A 160 9.40 16.23 24.56
N LEU A 161 9.49 14.90 24.73
CA LEU A 161 10.75 14.18 24.85
C LEU A 161 11.41 13.93 23.49
N LEU A 162 10.59 13.69 22.46
CA LEU A 162 11.06 13.57 21.07
C LEU A 162 11.63 14.90 20.55
N GLN A 163 11.05 16.04 20.96
CA GLN A 163 11.58 17.37 20.61
C GLN A 163 12.97 17.66 21.18
N LEU A 164 13.42 16.90 22.17
CA LEU A 164 14.77 16.99 22.74
C LEU A 164 15.79 16.09 22.02
N SER A 165 15.35 15.27 21.06
CA SER A 165 16.23 14.45 20.24
C SER A 165 16.73 15.21 19.02
N ASP A 166 18.00 14.99 18.67
CA ASP A 166 18.58 15.45 17.41
C ASP A 166 18.11 14.60 16.20
N SER A 167 17.54 13.42 16.46
CA SER A 167 17.10 12.48 15.42
C SER A 167 15.78 11.77 15.81
N PRO A 168 14.67 12.52 15.94
CA PRO A 168 13.39 11.99 16.41
C PRO A 168 12.69 11.14 15.34
N ARG A 169 12.16 9.99 15.78
CA ARG A 169 11.48 8.99 14.95
C ARG A 169 10.18 8.54 15.59
N ILE A 170 9.12 8.47 14.79
CA ILE A 170 7.87 7.80 15.16
C ILE A 170 7.56 6.75 14.09
N VAL A 171 7.43 5.50 14.52
CA VAL A 171 7.08 4.37 13.66
C VAL A 171 5.74 3.81 14.10
N ASN A 172 4.74 3.94 13.24
CA ASN A 172 3.42 3.39 13.50
C ASN A 172 3.27 2.05 12.77
N VAL A 173 3.11 0.95 13.52
CA VAL A 173 2.91 -0.38 12.95
C VAL A 173 1.43 -0.54 12.60
N THR A 174 1.13 -0.47 11.31
CA THR A 174 -0.23 -0.54 10.78
C THR A 174 -0.44 -1.85 10.01
N SER A 175 -1.27 -1.84 8.97
CA SER A 175 -1.63 -3.03 8.20
C SER A 175 -1.96 -2.64 6.77
N SER A 176 -1.85 -3.58 5.84
CA SER A 176 -2.35 -3.41 4.47
C SER A 176 -3.87 -3.13 4.49
N MET A 177 -4.59 -3.66 5.47
CA MET A 177 -6.02 -3.37 5.68
C MET A 177 -6.29 -1.90 6.03
N GLY A 178 -5.27 -1.14 6.44
CA GLY A 178 -5.39 0.30 6.63
C GLY A 178 -5.37 1.11 5.32
N LYS A 179 -5.22 0.49 4.14
CA LYS A 179 -5.34 1.18 2.84
C LYS A 179 -6.80 1.57 2.59
N LEU A 180 -7.01 2.73 1.97
CA LEU A 180 -8.37 3.23 1.70
C LEU A 180 -9.19 2.35 0.75
N LYS A 181 -8.55 1.49 -0.05
CA LYS A 181 -9.27 0.50 -0.86
C LYS A 181 -10.13 -0.48 -0.04
N PHE A 182 -9.88 -0.62 1.25
CA PHE A 182 -10.67 -1.46 2.16
C PHE A 182 -11.81 -0.71 2.86
N ILE A 183 -11.95 0.60 2.64
CA ILE A 183 -13.07 1.40 3.12
C ILE A 183 -14.06 1.55 1.97
N PRO A 184 -15.28 0.97 2.02
CA PRO A 184 -16.21 1.08 0.89
C PRO A 184 -16.73 2.51 0.63
N SER A 185 -16.93 3.30 1.69
CA SER A 185 -17.51 4.65 1.59
C SER A 185 -16.52 5.65 0.99
N GLU A 186 -16.83 6.17 -0.19
CA GLU A 186 -16.02 7.19 -0.87
C GLU A 186 -15.93 8.50 -0.07
N ARG A 187 -17.01 8.90 0.62
CA ARG A 187 -16.99 10.06 1.55
C ARG A 187 -15.87 9.90 2.58
N VAL A 188 -15.77 8.71 3.17
CA VAL A 188 -14.77 8.40 4.19
C VAL A 188 -13.37 8.34 3.58
N LYS A 189 -13.22 7.77 2.37
CA LYS A 189 -11.94 7.78 1.66
C LYS A 189 -11.47 9.21 1.36
N GLY A 190 -12.35 10.04 0.81
CA GLY A 190 -12.04 11.44 0.48
C GLY A 190 -11.56 12.21 1.71
N LEU A 191 -12.30 12.08 2.82
CA LEU A 191 -11.95 12.69 4.10
C LEU A 191 -10.58 12.22 4.61
N LEU A 192 -10.34 10.90 4.68
CA LEU A 192 -9.06 10.37 5.18
C LEU A 192 -7.87 10.64 4.24
N ASN A 193 -8.12 10.80 2.94
CA ASN A 193 -7.08 11.06 1.95
C ASN A 193 -6.62 12.52 1.90
N ASP A 194 -7.47 13.48 2.25
CA ASP A 194 -7.15 14.90 2.18
C ASP A 194 -6.29 15.36 3.38
N ALA A 195 -4.98 15.14 3.33
CA ALA A 195 -4.08 15.62 4.39
C ALA A 195 -3.91 17.15 4.45
N GLU A 196 -4.47 17.90 3.49
CA GLU A 196 -4.43 19.35 3.54
C GLU A 196 -5.48 19.91 4.49
N THR A 197 -6.68 19.32 4.51
CA THR A 197 -7.80 19.76 5.35
C THR A 197 -8.08 18.86 6.54
N LEU A 198 -7.60 17.61 6.54
CA LEU A 198 -7.87 16.65 7.60
C LEU A 198 -7.28 17.11 8.93
N THR A 199 -8.11 17.06 9.97
CA THR A 199 -7.73 17.37 11.35
C THR A 199 -7.88 16.15 12.25
N GLU A 200 -7.26 16.21 13.42
CA GLU A 200 -7.39 15.19 14.46
C GLU A 200 -8.86 15.06 14.93
N ASP A 201 -9.56 16.19 15.09
CA ASP A 201 -10.98 16.23 15.48
C ASP A 201 -11.87 15.56 14.44
N THR A 202 -11.61 15.80 13.16
CA THR A 202 -12.37 15.17 12.06
C THR A 202 -12.18 13.64 12.04
N ILE A 203 -10.99 13.13 12.37
CA ILE A 203 -10.78 11.69 12.51
C ILE A 203 -11.58 11.16 13.70
N ASP A 204 -11.55 11.86 14.84
CA ASP A 204 -12.24 11.43 16.06
C ASP A 204 -13.77 11.44 15.87
N GLU A 205 -14.32 12.44 15.18
CA GLU A 205 -15.73 12.50 14.76
C GLU A 205 -16.12 11.33 13.85
N LEU A 206 -15.28 11.02 12.85
CA LEU A 206 -15.48 9.89 11.95
C LEU A 206 -15.49 8.55 12.70
N LEU A 207 -14.60 8.38 13.67
CA LEU A 207 -14.54 7.16 14.49
C LEU A 207 -15.78 7.02 15.39
N ASN A 208 -16.32 8.13 15.91
CA ASN A 208 -17.57 8.13 16.67
C ASN A 208 -18.76 7.78 15.78
N GLU A 209 -18.83 8.32 14.56
CA GLU A 209 -19.83 7.95 13.55
C GLU A 209 -19.78 6.45 13.25
N PHE A 210 -18.58 5.91 13.02
CA PHE A 210 -18.37 4.47 12.79
C PHE A 210 -18.90 3.62 13.95
N LEU A 211 -18.61 3.98 15.20
CA LEU A 211 -19.09 3.23 16.37
C LEU A 211 -20.62 3.27 16.47
N GLN A 212 -21.23 4.42 16.19
CA GLN A 212 -22.69 4.54 16.19
C GLN A 212 -23.32 3.67 15.10
N ASP A 213 -22.79 3.70 13.88
CA ASP A 213 -23.26 2.86 12.77
C ASP A 213 -23.03 1.36 13.04
N PHE A 214 -21.94 1.00 13.71
CA PHE A 214 -21.72 -0.39 14.16
C PHE A 214 -22.82 -0.81 15.14
N LYS A 215 -23.10 0.01 16.15
CA LYS A 215 -24.13 -0.26 17.16
C LYS A 215 -25.52 -0.43 16.56
N GLU A 216 -25.81 0.30 15.49
CA GLU A 216 -27.06 0.24 14.74
C GLU A 216 -27.12 -0.90 13.72
N ASN A 217 -26.07 -1.73 13.61
CA ASN A 217 -25.92 -2.78 12.59
C ASN A 217 -26.02 -2.25 11.14
N SER A 218 -25.56 -1.02 10.91
CA SER A 218 -25.66 -0.33 9.63
C SER A 218 -24.33 -0.25 8.86
N LEU A 219 -23.29 -0.99 9.28
CA LEU A 219 -21.96 -0.98 8.67
C LEU A 219 -22.00 -1.09 7.13
N GLN A 220 -22.66 -2.14 6.61
CA GLN A 220 -22.72 -2.37 5.17
C GLN A 220 -23.48 -1.26 4.43
N THR A 221 -24.62 -0.83 4.98
CA THR A 221 -25.49 0.17 4.33
C THR A 221 -24.90 1.57 4.37
N LYS A 222 -24.02 1.84 5.34
CA LYS A 222 -23.27 3.10 5.50
C LYS A 222 -21.90 3.08 4.82
N GLY A 223 -21.53 1.97 4.19
CA GLY A 223 -20.28 1.83 3.45
C GLY A 223 -19.04 1.67 4.36
N TRP A 224 -19.20 1.10 5.54
CA TRP A 224 -18.10 0.68 6.40
C TRP A 224 -17.58 -0.72 5.99
N PRO A 225 -16.29 -1.03 6.24
CA PRO A 225 -15.79 -2.38 6.05
C PRO A 225 -16.58 -3.37 6.90
N THR A 226 -16.93 -4.53 6.33
CA THR A 226 -17.62 -5.61 7.06
C THR A 226 -16.68 -6.73 7.49
N PHE A 227 -15.46 -6.77 6.98
CA PHE A 227 -14.43 -7.73 7.35
C PHE A 227 -13.36 -7.09 8.24
N PHE A 228 -13.15 -7.61 9.46
CA PHE A 228 -12.30 -6.98 10.50
C PHE A 228 -12.57 -5.47 10.58
N SER A 229 -13.83 -5.10 10.79
CA SER A 229 -14.31 -3.75 10.56
C SER A 229 -13.56 -2.70 11.40
N ALA A 230 -13.61 -2.83 12.73
CA ALA A 230 -12.94 -1.90 13.65
C ALA A 230 -11.41 -1.88 13.48
N TYR A 231 -10.81 -3.02 13.12
CA TYR A 231 -9.38 -3.09 12.83
C TYR A 231 -9.02 -2.31 11.55
N THR A 232 -9.77 -2.51 10.48
CA THR A 232 -9.59 -1.80 9.20
C THR A 232 -9.71 -0.29 9.42
N VAL A 233 -10.78 0.14 10.10
CA VAL A 233 -11.03 1.55 10.39
C VAL A 233 -9.94 2.14 11.30
N SER A 234 -9.54 1.45 12.38
CA SER A 234 -8.46 1.95 13.25
C SER A 234 -7.11 2.07 12.54
N LYS A 235 -6.76 1.13 11.65
CA LYS A 235 -5.51 1.21 10.87
C LYS A 235 -5.56 2.28 9.77
N ALA A 236 -6.72 2.50 9.15
CA ALA A 236 -6.91 3.60 8.21
C ALA A 236 -6.81 4.97 8.90
N ALA A 237 -7.44 5.13 10.06
CA ALA A 237 -7.33 6.33 10.89
C ALA A 237 -5.88 6.59 11.32
N MET A 238 -5.15 5.54 11.74
CA MET A 238 -3.74 5.68 12.12
C MET A 238 -2.84 6.09 10.94
N ASN A 239 -3.08 5.56 9.74
CA ASN A 239 -2.37 5.96 8.53
C ASN A 239 -2.63 7.46 8.22
N ALA A 240 -3.88 7.90 8.31
CA ALA A 240 -4.26 9.29 8.07
C ALA A 240 -3.64 10.23 9.12
N TYR A 241 -3.74 9.89 10.41
CA TYR A 241 -3.13 10.65 11.50
C TYR A 241 -1.60 10.76 11.36
N THR A 242 -0.93 9.70 10.89
CA THR A 242 0.51 9.74 10.65
C THR A 242 0.90 10.81 9.61
N ARG A 243 0.05 11.04 8.60
CA ARG A 243 0.27 12.09 7.59
C ARG A 243 0.10 13.48 8.18
N ILE A 244 -0.89 13.69 9.05
CA ILE A 244 -1.08 14.95 9.80
C ILE A 244 0.18 15.25 10.62
N LEU A 245 0.67 14.26 11.37
CA LEU A 245 1.86 14.42 12.22
C LEU A 245 3.12 14.74 11.41
N ALA A 246 3.35 14.02 10.29
CA ALA A 246 4.51 14.26 9.45
C ALA A 246 4.53 15.69 8.88
N LYS A 247 3.36 16.26 8.57
CA LYS A 247 3.22 17.67 8.16
C LYS A 247 3.47 18.65 9.32
N LYS A 248 2.94 18.33 10.51
CA LYS A 248 3.07 19.14 11.73
C LYS A 248 4.52 19.19 12.26
N TYR A 249 5.29 18.11 12.05
CA TYR A 249 6.68 17.97 12.53
C TYR A 249 7.62 17.57 11.38
N PRO A 250 7.95 18.49 10.44
CA PRO A 250 8.73 18.16 9.23
C PRO A 250 10.18 17.74 9.50
N THR A 251 10.72 18.07 10.68
CA THR A 251 12.06 17.63 11.13
C THR A 251 12.05 16.21 11.67
N PHE A 252 10.89 15.65 12.02
CA PHE A 252 10.76 14.29 12.50
C PHE A 252 10.61 13.34 11.31
N ARG A 253 11.16 12.12 11.41
CA ARG A 253 10.78 11.05 10.48
C ARG A 253 9.64 10.26 11.11
N ILE A 254 8.44 10.51 10.63
CA ILE A 254 7.20 9.91 11.13
C ILE A 254 6.63 9.06 10.01
N ASN A 255 6.75 7.74 10.12
CA ASN A 255 6.36 6.82 9.06
C ASN A 255 5.48 5.69 9.61
N TYR A 256 4.79 5.00 8.71
CA TYR A 256 3.87 3.93 9.04
C TYR A 256 4.13 2.73 8.15
N VAL A 257 3.99 1.52 8.72
CA VAL A 257 4.41 0.29 8.06
C VAL A 257 3.45 -0.85 8.30
N CYS A 258 3.09 -1.55 7.23
CA CYS A 258 2.56 -2.90 7.29
C CYS A 258 3.75 -3.88 7.27
N PRO A 259 4.01 -4.64 8.34
CA PRO A 259 5.13 -5.59 8.40
C PRO A 259 4.91 -6.84 7.54
N GLY A 260 3.76 -6.95 6.86
CA GLY A 260 3.34 -8.15 6.15
C GLY A 260 2.46 -9.08 6.99
N TYR A 261 2.16 -10.26 6.44
CA TYR A 261 1.38 -11.28 7.14
C TYR A 261 2.31 -12.17 7.98
N VAL A 262 2.63 -11.70 9.19
CA VAL A 262 3.65 -12.27 10.09
C VAL A 262 3.07 -13.37 10.98
N LYS A 263 3.80 -14.47 11.20
CA LYS A 263 3.40 -15.54 12.12
C LYS A 263 3.35 -15.03 13.56
N THR A 264 2.16 -14.70 14.05
CA THR A 264 1.98 -14.24 15.43
C THR A 264 0.72 -14.83 16.04
N ASN A 265 0.58 -14.71 17.37
CA ASN A 265 -0.63 -15.17 18.04
C ASN A 265 -1.90 -14.44 17.58
N ILE A 266 -1.77 -13.24 16.98
CA ILE A 266 -2.93 -12.47 16.50
C ILE A 266 -3.63 -13.16 15.31
N ASN A 267 -2.89 -13.95 14.54
CA ASN A 267 -3.39 -14.69 13.37
C ASN A 267 -3.18 -16.20 13.53
N ASN A 268 -3.12 -16.70 14.76
CA ASN A 268 -2.91 -18.12 15.06
C ASN A 268 -1.66 -18.72 14.36
N ASN A 269 -0.61 -17.91 14.22
CA ASN A 269 0.66 -18.28 13.55
C ASN A 269 0.52 -18.76 12.09
N THR A 270 -0.53 -18.32 11.40
CA THR A 270 -0.79 -18.64 9.97
C THR A 270 -0.06 -17.71 8.98
N GLY A 271 0.76 -16.79 9.49
CA GLY A 271 1.53 -15.86 8.68
C GLY A 271 2.49 -16.55 7.68
N ARG A 272 2.82 -15.83 6.60
CA ARG A 272 3.77 -16.27 5.57
C ARG A 272 5.23 -15.93 5.92
N CYS A 273 5.45 -14.85 6.69
CA CYS A 273 6.78 -14.40 7.11
C CYS A 273 7.03 -14.65 8.60
N SER A 274 8.30 -14.81 8.96
CA SER A 274 8.74 -14.99 10.35
C SER A 274 8.62 -13.70 11.15
N VAL A 275 8.72 -13.81 12.48
CA VAL A 275 8.68 -12.64 13.36
C VAL A 275 9.88 -11.74 13.14
N GLU A 276 11.04 -12.33 12.87
CA GLU A 276 12.31 -11.67 12.54
C GLU A 276 12.19 -10.82 11.27
N GLU A 277 11.68 -11.42 10.19
CA GLU A 277 11.40 -10.72 8.94
C GLU A 277 10.36 -9.61 9.14
N GLY A 278 9.28 -9.91 9.88
CA GLY A 278 8.22 -8.94 10.17
C GLY A 278 8.73 -7.70 10.91
N ALA A 279 9.62 -7.90 11.89
CA ALA A 279 10.19 -6.84 12.71
C ALA A 279 11.28 -6.03 12.00
N GLU A 280 11.97 -6.59 11.01
CA GLU A 280 12.97 -5.88 10.20
C GLU A 280 12.37 -4.59 9.61
N HIS A 281 11.10 -4.63 9.19
CA HIS A 281 10.45 -3.51 8.53
C HIS A 281 10.29 -2.26 9.43
N PRO A 282 9.65 -2.32 10.61
CA PRO A 282 9.61 -1.18 11.53
C PRO A 282 10.99 -0.79 12.06
N VAL A 283 11.90 -1.74 12.27
CA VAL A 283 13.29 -1.44 12.69
C VAL A 283 14.01 -0.59 11.64
N ARG A 284 13.91 -0.95 10.36
CA ARG A 284 14.45 -0.14 9.25
C ARG A 284 13.94 1.30 9.28
N LEU A 285 12.64 1.50 9.57
CA LEU A 285 12.07 2.85 9.66
C LEU A 285 12.58 3.63 10.88
N ALA A 286 12.77 2.96 12.02
CA ALA A 286 13.36 3.55 13.21
C ALA A 286 14.83 3.96 13.02
N LEU A 287 15.53 3.30 12.11
CA LEU A 287 16.94 3.53 11.80
C LEU A 287 17.17 4.40 10.55
N LEU A 288 16.11 4.97 9.94
CA LEU A 288 16.27 5.86 8.79
C LEU A 288 17.18 7.05 9.11
N PRO A 289 17.99 7.51 8.13
CA PRO A 289 18.80 8.70 8.28
C PRO A 289 17.93 9.97 8.39
N ASP A 290 18.52 11.08 8.86
CA ASP A 290 17.78 12.33 9.12
C ASP A 290 17.23 13.01 7.87
N ASP A 291 17.82 12.74 6.71
CA ASP A 291 17.35 13.13 5.38
C ASP A 291 16.36 12.11 4.77
N GLY A 292 15.98 11.09 5.54
CA GLY A 292 15.04 10.05 5.12
C GLY A 292 13.59 10.54 4.93
N PRO A 293 12.74 9.68 4.36
CA PRO A 293 11.34 10.01 4.11
C PRO A 293 10.57 10.24 5.42
N THR A 294 9.52 11.06 5.35
CA THR A 294 8.54 11.27 6.43
C THR A 294 7.13 11.31 5.82
N GLY A 295 6.13 10.82 6.56
CA GLY A 295 4.76 10.70 6.08
C GLY A 295 4.52 9.57 5.08
N VAL A 296 5.47 8.63 4.95
CA VAL A 296 5.42 7.57 3.92
C VAL A 296 4.89 6.26 4.49
N PHE A 297 4.03 5.60 3.71
CA PHE A 297 3.55 4.25 3.99
C PHE A 297 4.49 3.21 3.40
N PHE A 298 4.83 2.20 4.18
CA PHE A 298 5.59 1.05 3.69
C PHE A 298 4.76 -0.23 3.83
N VAL A 299 4.78 -1.07 2.79
CA VAL A 299 4.36 -2.47 2.90
C VAL A 299 5.63 -3.29 2.82
N GLN A 300 6.03 -3.87 3.94
CA GLN A 300 7.34 -4.49 4.12
C GLN A 300 8.47 -3.48 3.84
N LYS A 301 9.29 -3.73 2.81
CA LYS A 301 10.40 -2.86 2.41
C LYS A 301 9.98 -1.79 1.40
N GLU A 302 8.90 -2.03 0.68
CA GLU A 302 8.46 -1.20 -0.44
C GLU A 302 7.65 0.01 0.02
N VAL A 303 7.94 1.16 -0.59
CA VAL A 303 7.08 2.34 -0.49
C VAL A 303 5.75 1.95 -1.13
N SER A 304 4.66 2.14 -0.38
CA SER A 304 3.32 1.85 -0.83
C SER A 304 2.47 3.12 -0.79
N SER A 305 1.43 3.10 -1.61
CA SER A 305 0.48 4.18 -1.66
C SER A 305 -0.66 3.96 -0.65
N PHE A 306 -1.10 5.02 0.01
CA PHE A 306 -2.31 5.04 0.83
C PHE A 306 -3.58 4.94 -0.04
N VAL A 307 -3.52 5.54 -1.23
CA VAL A 307 -4.45 5.44 -2.37
C VAL A 307 -3.64 5.14 -3.63
N GLU A 308 -4.13 4.23 -4.47
CA GLU A 308 -3.50 3.83 -5.74
C GLU A 308 -4.17 4.57 -6.92
N TYR A 309 -3.38 5.14 -7.83
CA TYR A 309 -3.84 5.89 -9.01
C TYR A 309 -3.44 5.20 -10.32
N ALA A 310 -4.38 5.07 -11.25
CA ALA A 310 -4.16 4.48 -12.56
C ALA A 310 -4.54 5.44 -13.69
N VAL A 311 -3.85 5.35 -14.82
CA VAL A 311 -4.26 5.96 -16.10
C VAL A 311 -4.54 4.83 -17.08
N VAL A 312 -5.68 4.88 -17.76
CA VAL A 312 -5.99 3.93 -18.84
C VAL A 312 -6.19 4.71 -20.14
N THR A 313 -5.35 4.41 -21.13
CA THR A 313 -5.41 5.04 -22.45
C THR A 313 -6.51 4.42 -23.32
N GLY A 314 -7.29 5.24 -24.03
CA GLY A 314 -8.33 4.75 -24.94
C GLY A 314 -9.46 3.99 -24.25
N ALA A 315 -9.93 4.50 -23.11
CA ALA A 315 -10.83 3.82 -22.19
C ALA A 315 -12.32 4.18 -22.33
N ASN A 316 -12.71 4.85 -23.41
CA ASN A 316 -14.14 5.18 -23.61
C ASN A 316 -15.01 4.00 -24.07
N LYS A 317 -14.44 2.84 -24.42
CA LYS A 317 -15.19 1.65 -24.83
C LYS A 317 -14.35 0.38 -24.71
N GLY A 318 -14.99 -0.78 -24.87
CA GLY A 318 -14.31 -2.08 -24.99
C GLY A 318 -13.41 -2.41 -23.80
N LEU A 319 -12.22 -2.92 -24.10
CA LEU A 319 -11.25 -3.37 -23.10
C LEU A 319 -10.81 -2.26 -22.15
N GLY A 320 -10.43 -1.09 -22.66
CA GLY A 320 -10.02 0.04 -21.82
C GLY A 320 -11.09 0.47 -20.83
N PHE A 321 -12.36 0.46 -21.25
CA PHE A 321 -13.49 0.76 -20.37
C PHE A 321 -13.66 -0.29 -19.25
N GLU A 322 -13.54 -1.58 -19.61
CA GLU A 322 -13.64 -2.67 -18.63
C GLU A 322 -12.45 -2.70 -17.67
N ILE A 323 -11.25 -2.37 -18.13
CA ILE A 323 -10.06 -2.19 -17.29
C ILE A 323 -10.30 -1.05 -16.29
N CYS A 324 -10.83 0.10 -16.73
CA CYS A 324 -11.22 1.19 -15.83
C CYS A 324 -12.20 0.71 -14.76
N ARG A 325 -13.25 -0.01 -15.17
CA ARG A 325 -14.27 -0.52 -14.25
C ARG A 325 -13.66 -1.46 -13.20
N GLN A 326 -12.79 -2.39 -13.61
CA GLN A 326 -12.17 -3.36 -12.70
C GLN A 326 -11.17 -2.70 -11.75
N LEU A 327 -10.29 -1.83 -12.25
CA LEU A 327 -9.36 -1.09 -11.40
C LEU A 327 -10.12 -0.26 -10.36
N ALA A 328 -11.13 0.49 -10.80
CA ALA A 328 -11.99 1.26 -9.91
C ALA A 328 -12.75 0.39 -8.90
N SER A 329 -13.28 -0.76 -9.32
CA SER A 329 -13.94 -1.73 -8.41
C SER A 329 -12.98 -2.31 -7.35
N ASN A 330 -11.66 -2.25 -7.58
CA ASN A 330 -10.63 -2.62 -6.61
C ASN A 330 -10.16 -1.44 -5.74
N GLY A 331 -10.87 -0.30 -5.79
CA GLY A 331 -10.59 0.89 -4.99
C GLY A 331 -9.42 1.74 -5.51
N ILE A 332 -8.99 1.54 -6.75
CA ILE A 332 -7.97 2.36 -7.42
C ILE A 332 -8.68 3.56 -8.05
N THR A 333 -8.14 4.76 -7.87
CA THR A 333 -8.64 5.94 -8.59
C THR A 333 -8.10 5.92 -10.01
N VAL A 334 -8.97 5.94 -11.01
CA VAL A 334 -8.62 5.75 -12.42
C VAL A 334 -8.90 7.01 -13.23
N VAL A 335 -7.90 7.47 -13.96
CA VAL A 335 -8.06 8.42 -15.06
C VAL A 335 -8.47 7.66 -16.30
N LEU A 336 -9.76 7.70 -16.62
CA LEU A 336 -10.29 7.26 -17.90
C LEU A 336 -9.93 8.31 -18.94
N THR A 337 -9.27 7.88 -20.02
CA THR A 337 -8.91 8.80 -21.09
C THR A 337 -9.54 8.43 -22.42
N ALA A 338 -9.79 9.44 -23.24
CA ALA A 338 -10.32 9.27 -24.59
C ALA A 338 -9.90 10.45 -25.45
N ARG A 339 -9.74 10.21 -26.75
CA ARG A 339 -9.45 11.29 -27.72
C ARG A 339 -10.63 12.25 -27.86
N ASP A 340 -11.83 11.70 -27.90
CA ASP A 340 -13.09 12.44 -28.01
C ASP A 340 -13.67 12.72 -26.62
N GLU A 341 -13.77 13.99 -26.26
CA GLU A 341 -14.21 14.46 -24.95
C GLU A 341 -15.65 14.07 -24.63
N LYS A 342 -16.54 14.13 -25.63
CA LYS A 342 -17.94 13.78 -25.47
C LYS A 342 -18.09 12.30 -25.12
N ARG A 343 -17.47 11.42 -25.91
CA ARG A 343 -17.49 9.96 -25.66
C ARG A 343 -16.80 9.59 -24.35
N GLY A 344 -15.73 10.31 -24.00
CA GLY A 344 -15.05 10.14 -22.72
C GLY A 344 -15.97 10.44 -21.54
N THR A 345 -16.63 11.61 -21.56
CA THR A 345 -17.58 12.04 -20.54
C THR A 345 -18.79 11.10 -20.46
N GLU A 346 -19.36 10.68 -21.60
CA GLU A 346 -20.47 9.70 -21.61
C GLU A 346 -20.07 8.37 -20.95
N SER A 347 -18.84 7.89 -21.16
CA SER A 347 -18.34 6.67 -20.54
C SER A 347 -18.02 6.86 -19.06
N LEU A 348 -17.52 8.04 -18.67
CA LEU A 348 -17.41 8.40 -17.26
C LEU A 348 -18.78 8.34 -16.56
N GLU A 349 -19.83 8.91 -17.16
CA GLU A 349 -21.19 8.88 -16.58
C GLU A 349 -21.74 7.45 -16.47
N LYS A 350 -21.39 6.53 -17.39
CA LYS A 350 -21.75 5.10 -17.25
C LYS A 350 -21.08 4.44 -16.05
N LEU A 351 -19.80 4.72 -15.82
CA LEU A 351 -19.07 4.20 -14.66
C LEU A 351 -19.59 4.83 -13.36
N LYS A 352 -19.90 6.13 -13.37
CA LYS A 352 -20.57 6.82 -12.26
C LYS A 352 -21.91 6.17 -11.91
N GLY A 353 -22.75 5.88 -12.92
CA GLY A 353 -24.02 5.17 -12.74
C GLY A 353 -23.88 3.74 -12.22
N SER A 354 -22.67 3.17 -12.21
CA SER A 354 -22.36 1.85 -11.65
C SER A 354 -21.83 1.90 -10.21
N GLY A 355 -21.93 3.06 -9.54
CA GLY A 355 -21.45 3.26 -8.17
C GLY A 355 -19.94 3.52 -8.06
N LEU A 356 -19.27 3.86 -9.17
CA LEU A 356 -17.83 4.16 -9.21
C LEU A 356 -17.55 5.66 -9.39
N SER A 357 -18.50 6.51 -8.99
CA SER A 357 -18.55 7.90 -9.46
C SER A 357 -17.39 8.78 -9.07
N ASP A 358 -16.75 8.45 -7.96
CA ASP A 358 -15.71 9.26 -7.34
C ASP A 358 -14.31 8.63 -7.52
N LEU A 359 -14.27 7.41 -8.07
CA LEU A 359 -13.04 6.68 -8.36
C LEU A 359 -12.62 6.77 -9.82
N VAL A 360 -13.45 7.34 -10.69
CA VAL A 360 -13.09 7.54 -12.09
C VAL A 360 -13.16 9.02 -12.41
N VAL A 361 -12.07 9.56 -12.94
CA VAL A 361 -12.04 10.90 -13.50
C VAL A 361 -11.78 10.81 -15.00
N PHE A 362 -12.29 11.77 -15.75
CA PHE A 362 -12.01 11.86 -17.18
C PHE A 362 -10.90 12.87 -17.44
N HIS A 363 -9.98 12.52 -18.34
CA HIS A 363 -9.08 13.49 -18.97
C HIS A 363 -8.97 13.18 -20.46
N GLN A 364 -9.07 14.20 -21.31
CA GLN A 364 -8.89 14.01 -22.75
C GLN A 364 -7.45 13.58 -23.03
N LEU A 365 -7.27 12.59 -23.91
CA LEU A 365 -5.96 12.16 -24.36
C LEU A 365 -5.99 11.76 -25.83
N ASP A 366 -5.19 12.46 -26.64
CA ASP A 366 -4.74 11.97 -27.93
C ASP A 366 -3.30 11.47 -27.80
N VAL A 367 -3.10 10.15 -27.82
CA VAL A 367 -1.78 9.52 -27.69
C VAL A 367 -0.86 9.82 -28.87
N ALA A 368 -1.39 10.33 -29.99
CA ALA A 368 -0.58 10.79 -31.11
C ALA A 368 -0.11 12.26 -30.98
N ASN A 369 -0.55 12.97 -29.94
CA ASN A 369 -0.24 14.39 -29.73
C ASN A 369 0.60 14.60 -28.46
N PRO A 370 1.90 14.95 -28.59
CA PRO A 370 2.78 15.18 -27.45
C PRO A 370 2.27 16.22 -26.43
N SER A 371 1.61 17.28 -26.89
CA SER A 371 1.03 18.30 -26.00
C SER A 371 -0.15 17.76 -25.20
N SER A 372 -0.93 16.83 -25.77
CA SER A 372 -2.02 16.16 -25.06
C SER A 372 -1.48 15.22 -23.98
N ILE A 373 -0.40 14.49 -24.28
CA ILE A 373 0.30 13.64 -23.30
C ILE A 373 0.87 14.49 -22.16
N ALA A 374 1.53 15.62 -22.47
CA ALA A 374 2.08 16.52 -21.47
C ALA A 374 0.99 17.09 -20.55
N SER A 375 -0.16 17.51 -21.12
CA SER A 375 -1.30 17.98 -20.34
C SER A 375 -1.83 16.93 -19.36
N LEU A 376 -1.89 15.66 -19.77
CA LEU A 376 -2.30 14.57 -18.89
C LEU A 376 -1.27 14.33 -17.77
N ALA A 377 0.02 14.35 -18.10
CA ALA A 377 1.09 14.20 -17.11
C ALA A 377 1.05 15.32 -16.05
N ASP A 378 0.84 16.57 -16.49
CA ASP A 378 0.69 17.72 -15.60
C ASP A 378 -0.59 17.61 -14.75
N PHE A 379 -1.70 17.16 -15.33
CA PHE A 379 -2.94 16.90 -14.60
C PHE A 379 -2.72 15.85 -13.50
N VAL A 380 -2.12 14.71 -13.83
CA VAL A 380 -1.86 13.62 -12.87
C VAL A 380 -0.92 14.10 -11.77
N LYS A 381 0.15 14.82 -12.12
CA LYS A 381 1.08 15.41 -11.16
C LYS A 381 0.40 16.43 -10.24
N THR A 382 -0.48 17.27 -10.78
CA THR A 382 -1.16 18.31 -10.01
C THR A 382 -2.25 17.74 -9.11
N GLN A 383 -3.06 16.80 -9.62
CA GLN A 383 -4.19 16.23 -8.90
C GLN A 383 -3.79 15.14 -7.90
N PHE A 384 -2.80 14.32 -8.25
CA PHE A 384 -2.48 13.11 -7.49
C PHE A 384 -1.03 13.07 -6.99
N GLY A 385 -0.15 13.95 -7.49
CA GLY A 385 1.27 13.98 -7.13
C GLY A 385 2.11 12.83 -7.69
N LYS A 386 1.46 11.76 -8.20
CA LYS A 386 2.09 10.54 -8.72
C LYS A 386 1.16 9.75 -9.62
N LEU A 387 1.71 8.74 -10.30
CA LEU A 387 0.99 7.69 -11.02
C LEU A 387 1.52 6.32 -10.58
N ASP A 388 0.63 5.42 -10.16
CA ASP A 388 1.03 4.06 -9.74
C ASP A 388 0.92 3.05 -10.91
N ILE A 389 -0.07 3.21 -11.79
CA ILE A 389 -0.37 2.27 -12.88
C ILE A 389 -0.61 3.04 -14.18
N LEU A 390 0.09 2.68 -15.26
CA LEU A 390 -0.19 3.16 -16.61
C LEU A 390 -0.60 1.99 -17.50
N VAL A 391 -1.80 2.04 -18.07
CA VAL A 391 -2.29 1.06 -19.04
C VAL A 391 -2.30 1.67 -20.44
N ASN A 392 -1.35 1.24 -21.26
CA ASN A 392 -1.24 1.60 -22.67
C ASN A 392 -2.15 0.70 -23.52
N ASN A 393 -3.45 1.04 -23.56
CA ASN A 393 -4.48 0.32 -24.29
C ASN A 393 -4.94 1.04 -25.58
N ALA A 394 -4.69 2.35 -25.73
CA ALA A 394 -5.14 3.09 -26.91
C ALA A 394 -4.55 2.51 -28.21
N GLY A 395 -5.42 2.24 -29.18
CA GLY A 395 -5.04 1.75 -30.49
C GLY A 395 -6.13 2.00 -31.53
N ILE A 396 -5.73 2.07 -32.80
CA ILE A 396 -6.63 2.15 -33.96
C ILE A 396 -6.29 1.04 -34.94
N VAL A 397 -7.32 0.46 -35.58
CA VAL A 397 -7.15 -0.49 -36.68
C VAL A 397 -7.32 0.28 -37.99
N GLY A 398 -6.25 0.36 -38.78
CA GLY A 398 -6.21 1.11 -40.04
C GLY A 398 -6.65 0.31 -41.28
N ALA A 399 -7.36 -0.82 -41.11
CA ALA A 399 -7.70 -1.75 -42.19
C ALA A 399 -9.21 -2.03 -42.25
N ILE A 400 -9.74 -2.22 -43.46
CA ILE A 400 -11.01 -2.90 -43.71
C ILE A 400 -10.68 -4.38 -43.86
N ILE A 401 -11.14 -5.20 -42.91
CA ILE A 401 -10.83 -6.63 -42.85
C ILE A 401 -11.99 -7.41 -43.47
N ASP A 402 -11.67 -8.25 -44.44
CA ASP A 402 -12.52 -9.36 -44.85
C ASP A 402 -12.27 -10.53 -43.90
N TRP A 403 -13.21 -10.77 -42.99
CA TRP A 403 -13.09 -11.76 -41.93
C TRP A 403 -13.10 -13.20 -42.46
N ASP A 404 -13.76 -13.44 -43.60
CA ASP A 404 -13.78 -14.76 -44.24
C ASP A 404 -12.40 -15.11 -44.82
N ALA A 405 -11.66 -14.10 -45.29
CA ALA A 405 -10.29 -14.27 -45.79
C ALA A 405 -9.23 -14.33 -44.67
N ALA A 406 -9.45 -13.64 -43.54
CA ALA A 406 -8.53 -13.63 -42.40
C ALA A 406 -8.44 -14.99 -41.68
N ALA A 407 -9.54 -15.74 -41.62
CA ALA A 407 -9.60 -17.09 -41.05
C ALA A 407 -8.77 -18.13 -41.84
N ALA A 408 -8.35 -17.81 -43.07
CA ALA A 408 -7.56 -18.70 -43.94
C ALA A 408 -6.04 -18.68 -43.69
N GLY A 409 -5.55 -17.94 -42.69
CA GLY A 409 -4.23 -18.18 -42.09
C GLY A 409 -3.02 -17.54 -42.79
N ASN A 410 -3.04 -16.24 -43.05
CA ASN A 410 -1.82 -15.51 -43.42
C ASN A 410 -1.07 -15.00 -42.19
N ILE A 411 0.04 -15.68 -41.89
CA ILE A 411 0.90 -15.50 -40.71
C ILE A 411 2.09 -14.55 -41.02
N PRO A 412 2.61 -13.78 -40.04
CA PRO A 412 3.72 -12.83 -40.23
C PRO A 412 5.02 -13.46 -40.76
N SER A 413 5.87 -12.61 -41.36
CA SER A 413 7.27 -12.87 -41.72
C SER A 413 8.08 -13.48 -40.56
N GLU A 414 8.75 -14.62 -40.79
CA GLU A 414 9.62 -15.27 -39.80
C GLU A 414 10.81 -14.39 -39.39
N ARG A 415 11.26 -13.48 -40.26
CA ARG A 415 12.31 -12.48 -39.97
C ARG A 415 11.89 -11.53 -38.85
N VAL A 416 10.63 -11.11 -38.84
CA VAL A 416 10.09 -10.13 -37.88
C VAL A 416 9.83 -10.77 -36.54
N LYS A 417 9.28 -11.99 -36.55
CA LYS A 417 9.14 -12.79 -35.34
C LYS A 417 10.50 -13.04 -34.69
N GLY A 418 11.54 -13.31 -35.47
CA GLY A 418 12.91 -13.45 -34.95
C GLY A 418 13.42 -12.17 -34.29
N LEU A 419 13.29 -11.03 -34.97
CA LEU A 419 13.77 -9.73 -34.47
C LEU A 419 13.00 -9.22 -33.24
N LEU A 420 11.68 -9.39 -33.18
CA LEU A 420 10.88 -8.95 -32.05
C LEU A 420 10.98 -9.89 -30.84
N ASN A 421 11.43 -11.14 -31.02
CA ASN A 421 11.63 -12.10 -29.94
C ASN A 421 13.07 -12.13 -29.41
N ASP A 422 14.02 -11.45 -30.07
CA ASP A 422 15.41 -11.33 -29.61
C ASP A 422 15.55 -10.13 -28.65
N ALA A 423 15.32 -10.39 -27.36
CA ALA A 423 15.38 -9.37 -26.32
C ALA A 423 16.78 -8.78 -26.11
N GLU A 424 17.85 -9.42 -26.58
CA GLU A 424 19.22 -8.91 -26.43
C GLU A 424 19.58 -7.84 -27.48
N THR A 425 18.89 -7.82 -28.62
CA THR A 425 19.19 -6.92 -29.75
C THR A 425 18.08 -5.91 -30.08
N LEU A 426 16.89 -6.08 -29.49
CA LEU A 426 15.75 -5.19 -29.69
C LEU A 426 15.94 -3.86 -28.94
N THR A 427 16.12 -2.77 -29.68
CA THR A 427 16.26 -1.39 -29.16
C THR A 427 15.14 -0.49 -29.71
N GLU A 428 14.90 0.67 -29.08
CA GLU A 428 13.95 1.67 -29.58
C GLU A 428 14.28 2.09 -31.02
N ASP A 429 15.55 2.38 -31.30
CA ASP A 429 16.03 2.71 -32.65
C ASP A 429 15.72 1.61 -33.67
N LYS A 430 15.84 0.33 -33.27
CA LYS A 430 15.55 -0.80 -34.15
C LYS A 430 14.05 -0.95 -34.43
N ILE A 431 13.21 -0.67 -33.43
CA ILE A 431 11.75 -0.66 -33.60
C ILE A 431 11.35 0.49 -34.55
N ASP A 432 11.94 1.67 -34.38
CA ASP A 432 11.69 2.83 -35.24
C ASP A 432 12.15 2.60 -36.68
N GLU A 433 13.32 1.98 -36.87
CA GLU A 433 13.82 1.58 -38.20
C GLU A 433 12.83 0.65 -38.91
N LEU A 434 12.36 -0.41 -38.23
CA LEU A 434 11.40 -1.37 -38.78
C LEU A 434 10.04 -0.74 -39.10
N LEU A 435 9.57 0.18 -38.25
CA LEU A 435 8.32 0.92 -38.48
C LEU A 435 8.44 1.88 -39.66
N ASN A 436 9.56 2.58 -39.79
CA ASN A 436 9.81 3.49 -40.92
C ASN A 436 9.94 2.72 -42.24
N GLU A 437 10.67 1.59 -42.26
CA GLU A 437 10.75 0.67 -43.41
C GLU A 437 9.34 0.24 -43.85
N PHE A 438 8.50 -0.18 -42.89
CA PHE A 438 7.11 -0.54 -43.18
C PHE A 438 6.30 0.63 -43.77
N LEU A 439 6.44 1.84 -43.22
CA LEU A 439 5.69 3.01 -43.68
C LEU A 439 6.10 3.45 -45.08
N GLU A 440 7.39 3.36 -45.42
CA GLU A 440 7.88 3.62 -46.78
C GLU A 440 7.31 2.59 -47.76
N ASP A 441 7.39 1.31 -47.41
CA ASP A 441 6.90 0.23 -48.28
C ASP A 441 5.38 0.22 -48.44
N PHE A 442 4.65 0.58 -47.39
CA PHE A 442 3.20 0.79 -47.44
C PHE A 442 2.85 1.96 -48.37
N LYS A 443 3.58 3.08 -48.31
CA LYS A 443 3.37 4.23 -49.21
C LYS A 443 3.65 3.90 -50.67
N GLU A 444 4.64 3.05 -50.93
CA GLU A 444 5.04 2.64 -52.28
C GLU A 444 4.20 1.49 -52.85
N ASN A 445 3.23 0.96 -52.10
CA ASN A 445 2.46 -0.23 -52.47
C ASN A 445 3.37 -1.46 -52.77
N SER A 446 4.56 -1.51 -52.16
CA SER A 446 5.59 -2.53 -52.43
C SER A 446 5.54 -3.72 -51.46
N LEU A 447 4.59 -3.70 -50.52
CA LEU A 447 4.39 -4.76 -49.51
C LEU A 447 4.17 -6.16 -50.14
N GLU A 448 3.45 -6.24 -51.25
CA GLU A 448 3.16 -7.51 -51.93
C GLU A 448 4.34 -8.00 -52.78
N SER A 449 5.10 -7.09 -53.39
CA SER A 449 6.25 -7.42 -54.22
C SER A 449 7.47 -7.85 -53.40
N LYS A 450 7.56 -7.42 -52.13
CA LYS A 450 8.60 -7.81 -51.17
C LYS A 450 8.34 -9.15 -50.45
N GLY A 451 7.19 -9.79 -50.69
CA GLY A 451 6.90 -11.16 -50.23
C GLY A 451 6.94 -11.37 -48.71
N ALA A 452 6.99 -12.65 -48.28
CA ALA A 452 6.97 -13.08 -46.87
C ALA A 452 8.19 -12.63 -46.02
N GLU A 453 9.10 -11.83 -46.59
CA GLU A 453 10.24 -11.23 -45.91
C GLU A 453 9.97 -9.80 -45.39
N HIS A 454 8.80 -9.25 -45.73
CA HIS A 454 8.40 -7.88 -45.36
C HIS A 454 8.02 -7.73 -43.87
N PRO A 455 8.40 -6.62 -43.20
CA PRO A 455 8.27 -6.47 -41.76
C PRO A 455 6.85 -6.60 -41.16
N VAL A 456 5.79 -6.41 -41.94
CA VAL A 456 4.42 -6.56 -41.44
C VAL A 456 3.46 -6.97 -42.55
N ARG A 457 2.95 -8.21 -42.46
CA ARG A 457 1.57 -8.56 -42.87
C ARG A 457 0.79 -8.73 -41.57
N LEU A 458 -0.34 -8.04 -41.44
CA LEU A 458 -1.15 -7.96 -40.21
C LEU A 458 -1.34 -9.34 -39.57
N ALA A 459 -0.96 -9.46 -38.29
CA ALA A 459 -1.41 -10.56 -37.45
C ALA A 459 -2.87 -10.26 -37.04
N MET A 460 -3.80 -11.13 -37.44
CA MET A 460 -5.08 -11.27 -36.76
C MET A 460 -5.12 -12.67 -36.17
N LEU A 461 -5.41 -12.76 -34.87
CA LEU A 461 -5.68 -14.01 -34.18
C LEU A 461 -7.13 -14.45 -34.43
N PRO A 462 -7.45 -15.77 -34.40
CA PRO A 462 -8.81 -16.28 -34.61
C PRO A 462 -9.77 -15.89 -33.46
N ASP A 463 -11.07 -15.95 -33.77
CA ASP A 463 -12.24 -15.49 -33.00
C ASP A 463 -12.46 -16.11 -31.59
N ASP A 464 -11.51 -16.87 -31.05
CA ASP A 464 -11.68 -17.64 -29.83
C ASP A 464 -10.67 -17.25 -28.73
N GLY A 465 -9.76 -16.31 -29.00
CA GLY A 465 -8.72 -15.87 -28.07
C GLY A 465 -9.07 -14.58 -27.31
N PRO A 466 -8.73 -14.45 -26.01
CA PRO A 466 -8.94 -13.20 -25.29
C PRO A 466 -8.05 -12.10 -25.90
N SER A 467 -8.67 -11.09 -26.46
CA SER A 467 -8.01 -9.86 -26.89
C SER A 467 -7.72 -8.95 -25.68
N GLY A 468 -6.51 -8.41 -25.65
CA GLY A 468 -6.07 -7.35 -24.73
C GLY A 468 -5.80 -7.79 -23.29
N VAL A 469 -4.59 -8.28 -23.06
CA VAL A 469 -4.04 -8.41 -21.70
C VAL A 469 -2.52 -8.24 -21.75
N PHE A 470 -1.98 -7.13 -21.21
CA PHE A 470 -0.64 -7.15 -20.63
C PHE A 470 -0.78 -7.62 -19.17
N PHE A 471 -0.66 -8.93 -18.99
CA PHE A 471 -0.28 -9.60 -17.75
C PHE A 471 0.63 -10.74 -18.21
N VAL A 472 1.89 -10.70 -17.80
CA VAL A 472 2.68 -11.92 -17.70
C VAL A 472 2.00 -12.75 -16.61
N GLN A 473 1.44 -13.90 -17.00
CA GLN A 473 0.62 -14.75 -16.14
C GLN A 473 1.41 -15.37 -14.98
N LYS A 474 0.66 -15.87 -14.02
CA LYS A 474 1.00 -16.54 -12.76
C LYS A 474 1.86 -17.83 -12.83
N GLU A 475 2.80 -17.96 -13.75
CA GLU A 475 3.95 -18.86 -13.59
C GLU A 475 5.20 -18.15 -14.10
N VAL A 476 6.26 -18.22 -13.30
CA VAL A 476 7.57 -17.61 -13.57
C VAL A 476 8.15 -18.25 -14.83
N ALA A 477 7.99 -17.60 -15.98
CA ALA A 477 8.94 -17.72 -17.07
C ALA A 477 10.06 -16.72 -16.75
N SER A 478 11.17 -17.24 -16.26
CA SER A 478 12.45 -16.53 -16.27
C SER A 478 12.71 -16.00 -17.69
N PHE A 479 12.75 -14.69 -17.85
CA PHE A 479 13.72 -14.14 -18.77
C PHE A 479 15.07 -14.38 -18.11
N VAL A 480 15.90 -15.20 -18.75
CA VAL A 480 17.24 -15.53 -18.28
C VAL A 480 18.10 -14.28 -18.43
N GLY A 481 18.70 -13.82 -17.33
CA GLY A 481 19.70 -12.75 -17.29
C GLY A 481 19.45 -11.72 -16.20
#